data_AF-A0A0S2KK47-F1
#
_entry.id   AF-A0A0S2KK47-F1
#
_cell.length_a   1.000
_cell.length_b   1.000
_cell.length_c   1.000
_cell.angle_alpha   90.00
_cell.angle_beta   90.00
_cell.angle_gamma   90.00
#
_symmetry.space_group_name_H-M   'P 1'
#
loop_
_entity.id
_entity.type
_entity.pdbx_description
1 polymer ?
#
loop_
_entity_poly.entity_id
_entity_poly.type
_entity_poly.pdbx_seq_one_letter_code
_entity_poly.pdbx_strand_id
1 'polypeptide(L)'
;MKFIKISMLFIATILAITACSDDNNKKEQMTNGLDLSVVGNAFMAEDDTNGITIKALLAFTPDKEETVELLVTGNEDNIVRIENSVLTFKPGQKELTIKVLSNAKHALSVPRTISLTVGKTSDPMIKAIGKDIKITINPDSDIPALTPEQLKLIAGYKEKYGIDVSRTLGKVSVEAVVTFNTQDKEAYFNGEAQKTFKGYTIITLSEKATADTPILKMTENPMGLTSFFYDVLKRKTVEDTEFFLATPYGNAAVKAVGYDPAKETFTASLDGIKLIPAKQSVDFLAQKNDIYGDPIIGLAFNYTFSAWDRLLALKEKGAVVQIEEGGKLVGYKIDDDFLTMGGSIAPQRWLAVSDVSKDTFGNSPTDWIQPTASYDFTKGTMTFVFPWDFDSANGYEQVRVTYTMHP
;
A
#
# COMPACT_ATOMS: atom_id res chain seq x y z
N MET A 1 -98.41 11.56 16.10
CA MET A 1 -98.25 10.57 17.19
C MET A 1 -97.20 9.56 16.74
N LYS A 2 -96.00 9.67 17.32
CA LYS A 2 -95.36 8.69 18.23
C LYS A 2 -94.71 7.54 17.43
N PHE A 3 -93.42 7.19 17.56
CA PHE A 3 -92.25 7.63 18.34
C PHE A 3 -91.16 6.58 17.97
N ILE A 4 -89.90 6.92 17.68
CA ILE A 4 -88.67 6.67 18.50
C ILE A 4 -87.53 6.44 17.49
N LYS A 5 -86.54 7.36 17.38
CA LYS A 5 -85.18 7.35 18.02
C LYS A 5 -84.23 6.30 17.38
N ILE A 6 -82.93 6.49 17.15
CA ILE A 6 -81.93 7.47 17.60
C ILE A 6 -80.60 7.22 16.85
N SER A 7 -79.81 8.29 16.72
CA SER A 7 -78.34 8.39 16.61
C SER A 7 -77.53 7.70 15.50
N MET A 8 -77.05 8.59 14.63
CA MET A 8 -75.68 8.69 14.12
C MET A 8 -74.67 8.65 15.29
N LEU A 9 -73.74 7.69 15.29
CA LEU A 9 -72.69 7.55 16.30
C LEU A 9 -71.33 7.86 15.66
N PHE A 10 -70.80 9.02 16.01
CA PHE A 10 -69.38 9.38 15.93
C PHE A 10 -68.62 8.49 16.93
N ILE A 11 -67.72 7.61 16.46
CA ILE A 11 -66.75 6.93 17.33
C ILE A 11 -65.39 7.56 17.07
N ALA A 12 -65.00 8.43 18.00
CA ALA A 12 -63.61 8.78 18.24
C ALA A 12 -62.96 7.59 18.95
N THR A 13 -62.13 6.82 18.24
CA THR A 13 -61.32 5.77 18.86
C THR A 13 -60.05 6.41 19.40
N ILE A 14 -60.05 6.65 20.71
CA ILE A 14 -58.86 6.91 21.51
C ILE A 14 -58.02 5.62 21.48
N LEU A 15 -56.95 5.61 20.68
CA LEU A 15 -55.89 4.62 20.82
C LEU A 15 -55.05 5.04 22.03
N ALA A 16 -55.30 4.36 23.14
CA ALA A 16 -54.42 4.38 24.29
C ALA A 16 -53.03 3.92 23.85
N ILE A 17 -52.07 4.82 23.93
CA ILE A 17 -50.64 4.53 23.85
C ILE A 17 -50.35 3.68 25.09
N THR A 18 -50.39 2.36 24.96
CA THR A 18 -49.67 1.51 25.91
C THR A 18 -48.21 1.75 25.63
N ALA A 19 -47.61 2.61 26.45
CA ALA A 19 -46.18 2.74 26.59
C ALA A 19 -45.61 1.31 26.61
N CYS A 20 -44.72 1.03 25.64
CA CYS A 20 -43.86 -0.14 25.74
C CYS A 20 -43.17 -0.03 27.09
N SER A 21 -43.47 -1.03 27.93
CA SER A 21 -42.79 -1.27 29.18
C SER A 21 -41.29 -1.12 28.98
N ASP A 22 -40.67 -0.37 29.89
CA ASP A 22 -39.22 -0.34 30.10
C ASP A 22 -38.71 -1.76 30.34
N ASP A 23 -38.40 -2.48 29.26
CA ASP A 23 -37.56 -3.67 29.32
C ASP A 23 -36.11 -3.24 29.05
N ASN A 24 -35.65 -2.34 29.91
CA ASN A 24 -34.35 -1.69 29.87
C ASN A 24 -33.29 -2.60 30.52
N ASN A 25 -33.25 -3.88 30.15
CA ASN A 25 -32.33 -4.85 30.76
C ASN A 25 -31.81 -5.96 29.84
N LYS A 26 -31.82 -5.72 28.53
CA LYS A 26 -30.84 -6.35 27.63
C LYS A 26 -30.21 -5.23 26.80
N LYS A 27 -29.10 -4.67 27.29
CA LYS A 27 -28.08 -4.15 26.36
C LYS A 27 -27.74 -5.35 25.48
N GLU A 28 -28.30 -5.43 24.28
CA GLU A 28 -27.76 -6.32 23.28
C GLU A 28 -26.27 -5.97 23.20
N GLN A 29 -25.44 -6.91 23.62
CA GLN A 29 -24.00 -6.72 23.63
C GLN A 29 -23.56 -6.62 22.18
N MET A 30 -23.47 -5.40 21.67
CA MET A 30 -23.00 -5.13 20.32
C MET A 30 -21.56 -5.60 20.21
N THR A 31 -21.24 -6.35 19.15
CA THR A 31 -19.88 -6.74 18.85
C THR A 31 -19.05 -5.50 18.60
N ASN A 32 -17.93 -5.37 19.31
CA ASN A 32 -16.98 -4.31 19.09
C ASN A 32 -15.86 -4.83 18.18
N GLY A 33 -15.93 -4.48 16.90
CA GLY A 33 -14.94 -4.91 15.92
C GLY A 33 -13.57 -4.28 16.22
N LEU A 34 -12.53 -5.10 16.29
CA LEU A 34 -11.14 -4.68 16.32
C LEU A 34 -10.52 -4.87 14.93
N ASP A 35 -10.11 -3.77 14.32
CA ASP A 35 -9.31 -3.76 13.10
C ASP A 35 -7.83 -3.57 13.44
N LEU A 36 -6.97 -4.35 12.77
CA LEU A 36 -5.52 -4.16 12.78
C LEU A 36 -5.11 -3.74 11.37
N SER A 37 -4.30 -2.67 11.27
CA SER A 37 -3.83 -2.16 9.98
C SER A 37 -2.37 -1.73 10.05
N VAL A 38 -1.62 -1.98 8.97
CA VAL A 38 -0.23 -1.51 8.85
C VAL A 38 -0.22 -0.03 8.47
N VAL A 39 0.51 0.76 9.26
CA VAL A 39 0.85 2.15 8.97
C VAL A 39 2.19 2.16 8.24
N GLY A 40 2.16 2.45 6.94
CA GLY A 40 3.34 2.51 6.09
C GLY A 40 3.68 1.18 5.41
N ASN A 41 4.93 0.73 5.56
CA ASN A 41 5.42 -0.48 4.90
C ASN A 41 5.08 -1.74 5.71
N ALA A 42 4.54 -2.75 5.03
CA ALA A 42 4.30 -4.09 5.61
C ALA A 42 5.52 -5.00 5.46
N PHE A 43 6.68 -4.44 5.16
CA PHE A 43 7.94 -5.15 5.10
C PHE A 43 9.05 -4.28 5.68
N MET A 44 10.07 -4.94 6.21
CA MET A 44 11.30 -4.31 6.70
C MET A 44 12.48 -5.26 6.51
N ALA A 45 13.68 -4.73 6.38
CA ALA A 45 14.90 -5.53 6.41
C ALA A 45 15.27 -5.91 7.86
N GLU A 46 16.08 -6.94 8.05
CA GLU A 46 16.57 -7.32 9.38
C GLU A 46 17.40 -6.23 10.05
N ASP A 47 18.10 -5.40 9.29
CA ASP A 47 18.87 -4.26 9.79
C ASP A 47 18.02 -2.96 9.88
N ASP A 48 16.69 -3.04 9.77
CA ASP A 48 15.79 -1.90 9.96
C ASP A 48 15.64 -1.51 11.45
N THR A 49 15.87 -0.23 11.75
CA THR A 49 15.76 0.32 13.11
C THR A 49 14.46 1.07 13.39
N ASN A 50 13.65 1.36 12.37
CA ASN A 50 12.40 2.11 12.50
C ASN A 50 11.23 1.23 12.95
N GLY A 51 11.24 -0.01 12.46
CA GLY A 51 10.20 -1.01 12.64
C GLY A 51 8.92 -0.71 11.87
N ILE A 52 8.01 -1.68 11.90
CA ILE A 52 6.69 -1.60 11.27
C ILE A 52 5.67 -1.16 12.31
N THR A 53 4.89 -0.15 11.96
CA THR A 53 3.87 0.42 12.85
C THR A 53 2.52 -0.21 12.52
N ILE A 54 1.82 -0.73 13.53
CA ILE A 54 0.47 -1.30 13.43
C ILE A 54 -0.49 -0.43 14.22
N LYS A 55 -1.57 -0.01 13.58
CA LYS A 55 -2.71 0.65 14.20
C LYS A 55 -3.75 -0.40 14.58
N ALA A 56 -4.24 -0.29 15.80
CA ALA A 56 -5.34 -1.10 16.32
C ALA A 56 -6.53 -0.18 16.63
N LEU A 57 -7.67 -0.44 15.98
CA LEU A 57 -8.86 0.41 16.05
C LEU A 57 -10.10 -0.40 16.45
N LEU A 58 -10.72 -0.03 17.56
CA LEU A 58 -12.05 -0.51 17.94
C LEU A 58 -13.14 0.31 17.24
N ALA A 59 -14.20 -0.37 16.83
CA ALA A 59 -15.40 0.26 16.27
C ALA A 59 -16.07 1.21 17.28
N PHE A 60 -16.10 0.82 18.56
CA PHE A 60 -16.68 1.58 19.66
C PHE A 60 -15.66 1.78 20.79
N THR A 61 -15.69 2.94 21.43
CA THR A 61 -14.90 3.20 22.63
C THR A 61 -15.38 2.31 23.78
N PRO A 62 -14.49 1.66 24.53
CA PRO A 62 -14.90 0.84 25.66
C PRO A 62 -15.30 1.71 26.87
N ASP A 63 -16.27 1.24 27.65
CA ASP A 63 -16.75 1.90 28.88
C ASP A 63 -15.86 1.61 30.10
N LYS A 64 -15.02 0.57 30.00
CA LYS A 64 -14.05 0.13 31.01
C LYS A 64 -12.72 -0.18 30.33
N GLU A 65 -11.69 -0.51 31.11
CA GLU A 65 -10.43 -0.95 30.55
C GLU A 65 -10.59 -2.33 29.89
N GLU A 66 -10.12 -2.45 28.64
CA GLU A 66 -10.15 -3.70 27.87
C GLU A 66 -8.74 -4.06 27.40
N THR A 67 -8.45 -5.35 27.36
CA THR A 67 -7.17 -5.91 26.93
C THR A 67 -7.34 -6.87 25.76
N VAL A 68 -6.39 -6.83 24.84
CA VAL A 68 -6.34 -7.70 23.67
C VAL A 68 -4.93 -8.23 23.51
N GLU A 69 -4.79 -9.55 23.54
CA GLU A 69 -3.54 -10.24 23.24
C GLU A 69 -3.33 -10.32 21.72
N LEU A 70 -2.11 -10.07 21.27
CA LEU A 70 -1.65 -10.27 19.91
C LEU A 70 -0.83 -11.55 19.83
N LEU A 71 -1.18 -12.40 18.88
CA LEU A 71 -0.45 -13.64 18.59
C LEU A 71 0.46 -13.43 17.38
N VAL A 72 1.65 -14.00 17.44
CA VAL A 72 2.66 -13.94 16.38
C VAL A 72 2.98 -15.34 15.90
N THR A 73 2.89 -15.56 14.60
CA THR A 73 3.28 -16.83 13.96
C THR A 73 4.33 -16.57 12.87
N GLY A 74 5.22 -17.53 12.61
CA GLY A 74 6.33 -17.36 11.68
C GLY A 74 7.55 -16.62 12.27
N ASN A 75 7.61 -16.46 13.60
CA ASN A 75 8.72 -15.81 14.32
C ASN A 75 9.46 -16.78 15.26
N GLU A 76 9.59 -18.04 14.88
CA GLU A 76 10.20 -19.11 15.70
C GLU A 76 11.68 -18.82 15.99
N ASP A 77 12.38 -18.19 15.06
CA ASP A 77 13.78 -17.78 15.20
C ASP A 77 13.95 -16.45 15.95
N ASN A 78 12.86 -15.84 16.42
CA ASN A 78 12.85 -14.57 17.16
C ASN A 78 13.60 -13.46 16.39
N ILE A 79 13.29 -13.29 15.10
CA ILE A 79 13.86 -12.27 14.22
C ILE A 79 13.22 -10.89 14.42
N VAL A 80 12.00 -10.86 14.99
CA VAL A 80 11.32 -9.62 15.40
C VAL A 80 10.86 -9.68 16.85
N ARG A 81 10.60 -8.52 17.43
CA ARG A 81 9.90 -8.34 18.70
C ARG A 81 8.74 -7.37 18.53
N ILE A 82 7.68 -7.55 19.31
CA ILE A 82 6.58 -6.59 19.41
C ILE A 82 6.79 -5.77 20.68
N GLU A 83 6.66 -4.45 20.60
CA GLU A 83 6.81 -3.57 21.78
C GLU A 83 5.82 -3.94 22.89
N ASN A 84 4.56 -4.23 22.54
CA ASN A 84 3.53 -4.70 23.46
C ASN A 84 2.69 -5.79 22.80
N SER A 85 2.78 -7.03 23.29
CA SER A 85 1.93 -8.14 22.83
C SER A 85 0.53 -8.12 23.45
N VAL A 86 0.31 -7.32 24.49
CA VAL A 86 -1.02 -7.07 25.07
C VAL A 86 -1.35 -5.59 24.91
N LEU A 87 -2.40 -5.32 24.15
CA LEU A 87 -2.96 -3.98 23.97
C LEU A 87 -3.90 -3.68 25.13
N THR A 88 -3.80 -2.49 25.72
CA THR A 88 -4.70 -2.03 26.79
C THR A 88 -5.44 -0.77 26.34
N PHE A 89 -6.73 -0.90 26.05
CA PHE A 89 -7.62 0.21 25.71
C PHE A 89 -8.25 0.76 26.98
N LYS A 90 -7.94 2.01 27.31
CA LYS A 90 -8.56 2.70 28.45
C LYS A 90 -10.03 3.07 28.15
N PRO A 91 -10.86 3.33 29.18
CA PRO A 91 -12.20 3.87 28.97
C PRO A 91 -12.17 5.11 28.06
N GLY A 92 -13.02 5.15 27.04
CA GLY A 92 -13.06 6.23 26.06
C GLY A 92 -11.97 6.20 24.97
N GLN A 93 -11.03 5.24 25.01
CA GLN A 93 -9.97 5.09 24.02
C GLN A 93 -10.30 3.96 23.04
N LYS A 94 -10.41 4.27 21.74
CA LYS A 94 -10.65 3.27 20.70
C LYS A 94 -9.45 2.98 19.78
N GLU A 95 -8.36 3.74 19.91
CA GLU A 95 -7.19 3.62 19.02
C GLU A 95 -5.89 3.45 19.81
N LEU A 96 -5.04 2.55 19.32
CA LEU A 96 -3.69 2.30 19.79
C LEU A 96 -2.74 2.10 18.60
N THR A 97 -1.45 2.32 18.87
CA THR A 97 -0.38 2.04 17.91
C THR A 97 0.67 1.18 18.59
N ILE A 98 1.13 0.14 17.91
CA ILE A 98 2.25 -0.70 18.34
C ILE A 98 3.29 -0.82 17.25
N LYS A 99 4.54 -1.11 17.63
CA LYS A 99 5.58 -1.45 16.67
C LYS A 99 5.99 -2.91 16.72
N VAL A 100 6.25 -3.44 15.54
CA VAL A 100 7.03 -4.66 15.30
C VAL A 100 8.43 -4.21 14.92
N LEU A 101 9.42 -4.54 15.75
CA LEU A 101 10.81 -4.12 15.59
C LEU A 101 11.66 -5.30 15.18
N SER A 102 12.61 -5.09 14.27
CA SER A 102 13.63 -6.09 14.00
C SER A 102 14.55 -6.28 15.20
N ASN A 103 14.98 -7.53 15.43
CA ASN A 103 16.03 -7.86 16.39
C ASN A 103 17.45 -7.79 15.79
N ALA A 104 17.59 -7.41 14.51
CA ALA A 104 18.87 -7.29 13.81
C ALA A 104 19.74 -8.55 13.97
N LYS A 105 19.13 -9.71 13.73
CA LYS A 105 19.83 -10.99 13.82
C LYS A 105 20.65 -11.32 12.58
N HIS A 106 20.34 -10.71 11.44
CA HIS A 106 21.01 -10.94 10.16
C HIS A 106 21.01 -12.44 9.80
N ALA A 107 19.92 -13.13 10.12
CA ALA A 107 19.80 -14.58 10.06
C ALA A 107 19.10 -15.09 8.80
N LEU A 108 18.40 -14.22 8.08
CA LEU A 108 17.66 -14.56 6.87
C LEU A 108 18.57 -14.55 5.67
N SER A 109 18.45 -15.57 4.83
CA SER A 109 19.00 -15.60 3.47
C SER A 109 17.91 -15.41 2.41
N VAL A 110 16.64 -15.51 2.82
CA VAL A 110 15.44 -15.31 1.99
C VAL A 110 14.38 -14.61 2.83
N PRO A 111 13.47 -13.84 2.21
CA PRO A 111 12.39 -13.18 2.93
C PRO A 111 11.54 -14.17 3.76
N ARG A 112 11.05 -13.71 4.91
CA ARG A 112 10.15 -14.47 5.79
C ARG A 112 8.89 -13.68 6.11
N THR A 113 7.74 -14.32 5.95
CA THR A 113 6.44 -13.75 6.34
C THR A 113 6.12 -14.08 7.80
N ILE A 114 5.81 -13.05 8.58
CA ILE A 114 5.31 -13.12 9.96
C ILE A 114 3.84 -12.69 9.96
N SER A 115 2.99 -13.41 10.69
CA SER A 115 1.58 -13.04 10.83
C SER A 115 1.27 -12.56 12.26
N LEU A 116 0.59 -11.40 12.36
CA LEU A 116 0.00 -10.87 13.59
C LEU A 116 -1.51 -11.11 13.56
N THR A 117 -2.04 -11.72 14.62
CA THR A 117 -3.48 -11.98 14.77
C THR A 117 -3.97 -11.59 16.15
N VAL A 118 -5.29 -11.43 16.28
CA VAL A 118 -5.95 -11.16 17.57
C VAL A 118 -6.14 -12.48 18.31
N GLY A 119 -5.57 -12.57 19.51
CA GLY A 119 -5.70 -13.68 20.43
C GLY A 119 -6.82 -13.47 21.45
N LYS A 120 -6.51 -13.70 22.72
CA LYS A 120 -7.46 -13.59 23.82
C LYS A 120 -7.84 -12.13 24.08
N THR A 121 -9.12 -11.89 24.36
CA THR A 121 -9.66 -10.59 24.75
C THR A 121 -10.22 -10.65 26.18
N SER A 122 -10.21 -9.53 26.90
CA SER A 122 -10.88 -9.43 28.21
C SER A 122 -12.41 -9.40 28.10
N ASP A 123 -12.93 -8.87 26.99
CA ASP A 123 -14.35 -8.90 26.65
C ASP A 123 -14.58 -9.81 25.43
N PRO A 124 -15.39 -10.88 25.55
CA PRO A 124 -15.71 -11.77 24.42
C PRO A 124 -16.40 -11.09 23.24
N MET A 125 -16.93 -9.86 23.42
CA MET A 125 -17.56 -9.06 22.38
C MET A 125 -16.57 -8.27 21.53
N ILE A 126 -15.30 -8.21 21.94
CA ILE A 126 -14.24 -7.72 21.07
C ILE A 126 -13.89 -8.83 20.07
N LYS A 127 -14.14 -8.58 18.78
CA LYS A 127 -13.89 -9.55 17.70
C LYS A 127 -13.01 -8.93 16.63
N ALA A 128 -12.03 -9.68 16.14
CA ALA A 128 -11.29 -9.27 14.95
C ALA A 128 -12.24 -9.20 13.74
N ILE A 129 -12.18 -8.11 12.98
CA ILE A 129 -13.01 -7.91 11.78
C ILE A 129 -12.18 -7.83 10.48
N GLY A 130 -10.85 -7.77 10.60
CA GLY A 130 -9.91 -7.73 9.48
C GLY A 130 -9.21 -9.06 9.24
N LYS A 131 -8.45 -9.13 8.13
CA LYS A 131 -7.51 -10.23 7.88
C LYS A 131 -6.30 -10.10 8.81
N ASP A 132 -5.63 -11.22 9.04
CA ASP A 132 -4.33 -11.25 9.72
C ASP A 132 -3.34 -10.27 9.08
N ILE A 133 -2.60 -9.54 9.91
CA ILE A 133 -1.54 -8.67 9.43
C ILE A 133 -0.37 -9.54 9.02
N LYS A 134 -0.04 -9.52 7.73
CA LYS A 134 1.17 -10.17 7.20
C LYS A 134 2.27 -9.14 7.02
N ILE A 135 3.41 -9.43 7.64
CA ILE A 135 4.63 -8.64 7.59
C ILE A 135 5.72 -9.46 6.91
N THR A 136 6.41 -8.91 5.93
CA THR A 136 7.57 -9.57 5.32
C THR A 136 8.87 -9.02 5.91
N ILE A 137 9.70 -9.89 6.49
CA ILE A 137 11.05 -9.54 6.92
C ILE A 137 12.00 -9.99 5.83
N ASN A 138 12.66 -9.02 5.22
CA ASN A 138 13.68 -9.29 4.22
C ASN A 138 15.03 -9.54 4.92
N PRO A 139 15.94 -10.32 4.30
CA PRO A 139 17.34 -10.27 4.67
C PRO A 139 17.88 -8.84 4.59
N ASP A 140 19.06 -8.62 5.13
CA ASP A 140 19.72 -7.32 5.02
C ASP A 140 19.70 -6.82 3.57
N SER A 141 19.36 -5.54 3.40
CA SER A 141 19.40 -4.93 2.08
C SER A 141 20.84 -4.91 1.58
N ASP A 142 21.10 -5.58 0.47
CA ASP A 142 22.37 -5.46 -0.23
C ASP A 142 22.56 -4.00 -0.65
N ILE A 143 23.58 -3.34 -0.11
CA ILE A 143 23.99 -2.01 -0.56
C ILE A 143 24.94 -2.21 -1.75
N PRO A 144 24.57 -1.79 -2.98
CA PRO A 144 25.43 -1.98 -4.13
C PRO A 144 26.78 -1.30 -3.92
N ALA A 145 27.86 -2.06 -4.04
CA ALA A 145 29.20 -1.51 -4.00
C ALA A 145 29.41 -0.56 -5.18
N LEU A 146 29.92 0.64 -4.91
CA LEU A 146 30.23 1.61 -5.95
C LEU A 146 31.45 1.17 -6.75
N THR A 147 31.38 1.27 -8.06
CA THR A 147 32.55 0.97 -8.92
C THR A 147 33.62 2.07 -8.78
N PRO A 148 34.89 1.78 -9.13
CA PRO A 148 35.94 2.80 -9.16
C PRO A 148 35.58 4.03 -10.01
N GLU A 149 34.86 3.83 -11.12
CA GLU A 149 34.37 4.90 -11.99
C GLU A 149 33.32 5.76 -11.28
N GLN A 150 32.38 5.14 -10.57
CA GLN A 150 31.37 5.86 -9.80
C GLN A 150 31.98 6.65 -8.65
N LEU A 151 32.97 6.09 -7.94
CA LEU A 151 33.73 6.79 -6.90
C LEU A 151 34.44 8.02 -7.47
N LYS A 152 35.02 7.91 -8.67
CA LYS A 152 35.63 9.04 -9.38
C LYS A 152 34.61 10.12 -9.74
N LEU A 153 33.41 9.74 -10.20
CA LEU A 153 32.33 10.68 -10.48
C LEU A 153 31.89 11.43 -9.23
N ILE A 154 31.70 10.73 -8.11
CA ILE A 154 31.30 11.34 -6.82
C ILE A 154 32.33 12.38 -6.36
N ALA A 155 33.62 12.04 -6.41
CA ALA A 155 34.69 12.99 -6.10
C ALA A 155 34.65 14.22 -7.04
N GLY A 156 34.45 13.98 -8.34
CA GLY A 156 34.33 15.03 -9.35
C GLY A 156 33.14 15.96 -9.12
N TYR A 157 31.98 15.46 -8.68
CA TYR A 157 30.83 16.31 -8.36
C TYR A 157 31.08 17.22 -7.17
N LYS A 158 31.79 16.72 -6.15
CA LYS A 158 32.18 17.50 -4.99
C LYS A 158 33.11 18.64 -5.36
N GLU A 159 34.11 18.36 -6.21
CA GLU A 159 35.05 19.37 -6.71
C GLU A 159 34.36 20.40 -7.62
N LYS A 160 33.57 19.92 -8.59
CA LYS A 160 33.00 20.76 -9.66
C LYS A 160 31.79 21.58 -9.22
N TYR A 161 30.92 20.98 -8.41
CA TYR A 161 29.62 21.55 -8.07
C TYR A 161 29.46 21.85 -6.58
N GLY A 162 30.41 21.43 -5.74
CA GLY A 162 30.30 21.56 -4.29
C GLY A 162 29.21 20.67 -3.66
N ILE A 163 28.72 19.66 -4.39
CA ILE A 163 27.69 18.74 -3.87
C ILE A 163 28.32 17.42 -3.42
N ASP A 164 27.92 16.93 -2.25
CA ASP A 164 28.43 15.68 -1.70
C ASP A 164 27.41 14.55 -1.88
N VAL A 165 27.38 14.00 -3.10
CA VAL A 165 26.40 12.97 -3.50
C VAL A 165 26.47 11.74 -2.61
N SER A 166 27.61 11.42 -1.97
CA SER A 166 27.67 10.26 -1.07
C SER A 166 26.68 10.35 0.10
N ARG A 167 26.25 11.55 0.47
CA ARG A 167 25.25 11.77 1.53
C ARG A 167 23.85 11.28 1.15
N THR A 168 23.60 11.04 -0.14
CA THR A 168 22.34 10.49 -0.66
C THR A 168 22.45 9.02 -1.07
N LEU A 169 23.60 8.35 -0.88
CA LEU A 169 23.82 6.97 -1.31
C LEU A 169 23.77 6.00 -0.12
N GLY A 170 23.48 4.74 -0.39
CA GLY A 170 23.30 3.70 0.61
C GLY A 170 21.86 3.60 1.10
N LYS A 171 21.71 3.26 2.37
CA LYS A 171 20.40 3.11 3.04
C LYS A 171 19.94 4.45 3.60
N VAL A 172 19.06 5.13 2.88
CA VAL A 172 18.63 6.50 3.19
C VAL A 172 17.22 6.51 3.76
N SER A 173 17.02 7.21 4.89
CA SER A 173 15.71 7.33 5.53
C SER A 173 14.73 8.09 4.64
N VAL A 174 13.50 7.59 4.54
CA VAL A 174 12.44 8.17 3.72
C VAL A 174 11.11 8.23 4.47
N GLU A 175 10.39 9.32 4.25
CA GLU A 175 8.99 9.49 4.62
C GLU A 175 8.20 9.93 3.38
N ALA A 176 7.11 9.24 3.08
CA ALA A 176 6.17 9.60 2.03
C ALA A 176 4.77 9.79 2.61
N VAL A 177 4.10 10.85 2.18
CA VAL A 177 2.70 11.12 2.47
C VAL A 177 1.94 11.05 1.17
N VAL A 178 0.95 10.16 1.12
CA VAL A 178 0.01 10.03 0.00
C VAL A 178 -1.32 10.63 0.47
N THR A 179 -1.75 11.72 -0.14
CA THR A 179 -3.08 12.30 0.10
C THR A 179 -4.04 11.75 -0.95
N PHE A 180 -5.16 11.20 -0.49
CA PHE A 180 -6.10 10.50 -1.35
C PHE A 180 -7.14 11.45 -1.96
N ASN A 181 -7.47 11.23 -3.23
CA ASN A 181 -8.53 11.95 -3.91
C ASN A 181 -9.90 11.60 -3.30
N THR A 182 -10.85 12.54 -3.38
CA THR A 182 -12.12 12.42 -2.66
C THR A 182 -12.98 11.24 -3.13
N GLN A 183 -12.87 10.86 -4.40
CA GLN A 183 -13.72 9.84 -5.02
C GLN A 183 -13.24 8.43 -4.68
N ASP A 184 -11.92 8.18 -4.68
CA ASP A 184 -11.37 6.86 -4.36
C ASP A 184 -11.20 6.62 -2.86
N LYS A 185 -11.23 7.70 -2.06
CA LYS A 185 -11.05 7.69 -0.60
C LYS A 185 -11.85 6.58 0.10
N GLU A 186 -13.15 6.51 -0.14
CA GLU A 186 -14.05 5.56 0.55
C GLU A 186 -13.89 4.14 0.02
N ALA A 187 -13.86 3.96 -1.31
CA ALA A 187 -13.87 2.65 -1.95
C ALA A 187 -12.51 1.93 -1.87
N TYR A 188 -11.41 2.66 -2.02
CA TYR A 188 -10.06 2.10 -2.12
C TYR A 188 -9.21 2.31 -0.88
N PHE A 189 -9.45 3.40 -0.13
CA PHE A 189 -8.57 3.83 0.97
C PHE A 189 -9.29 3.91 2.32
N ASN A 190 -10.37 3.15 2.48
CA ASN A 190 -11.09 2.97 3.75
C ASN A 190 -11.56 4.29 4.40
N GLY A 191 -11.84 5.32 3.59
CA GLY A 191 -12.28 6.64 4.04
C GLY A 191 -11.15 7.54 4.59
N GLU A 192 -9.90 7.08 4.60
CA GLU A 192 -8.74 7.85 5.06
C GLU A 192 -8.44 8.99 4.08
N ALA A 193 -8.15 10.21 4.57
CA ALA A 193 -7.80 11.33 3.70
C ALA A 193 -6.34 11.28 3.20
N GLN A 194 -5.46 10.63 3.95
CA GLN A 194 -4.05 10.47 3.61
C GLN A 194 -3.44 9.32 4.39
N LYS A 195 -2.33 8.78 3.88
CA LYS A 195 -1.53 7.76 4.55
C LYS A 195 -0.04 8.13 4.51
N THR A 196 0.66 7.87 5.61
CA THR A 196 2.11 8.12 5.74
C THR A 196 2.87 6.80 5.74
N PHE A 197 3.96 6.76 4.98
CA PHE A 197 4.86 5.62 4.81
C PHE A 197 6.26 6.05 5.24
N LYS A 198 6.84 5.33 6.20
CA LYS A 198 8.21 5.57 6.68
C LYS A 198 9.05 4.32 6.48
N GLY A 199 10.34 4.51 6.27
CA GLY A 199 11.29 3.41 6.11
C GLY A 199 12.61 3.89 5.53
N TYR A 200 13.24 3.04 4.72
CA TYR A 200 14.46 3.35 4.00
C TYR A 200 14.34 3.02 2.53
N THR A 201 15.15 3.69 1.72
CA THR A 201 15.38 3.41 0.29
C THR A 201 16.86 3.11 0.12
N ILE A 202 17.19 2.10 -0.69
CA ILE A 202 18.58 1.88 -1.12
C ILE A 202 18.86 2.69 -2.38
N ILE A 203 19.68 3.74 -2.24
CA ILE A 203 20.04 4.66 -3.31
C ILE A 203 21.49 4.42 -3.73
N THR A 204 21.74 4.32 -5.03
CA THR A 204 23.08 4.23 -5.62
C THR A 204 23.25 5.24 -6.74
N LEU A 205 24.48 5.38 -7.25
CA LEU A 205 24.74 6.15 -8.46
C LEU A 205 24.33 5.30 -9.67
N SER A 206 23.53 5.86 -10.56
CA SER A 206 23.09 5.18 -11.79
C SER A 206 24.27 4.93 -12.71
N GLU A 207 24.19 3.84 -13.48
CA GLU A 207 25.13 3.54 -14.55
C GLU A 207 25.06 4.59 -15.69
N LYS A 208 24.00 5.41 -15.72
CA LYS A 208 23.80 6.53 -16.66
C LYS A 208 24.50 7.81 -16.24
N ALA A 209 25.07 7.86 -15.03
CA ALA A 209 25.72 9.06 -14.50
C ALA A 209 26.97 9.43 -15.31
N THR A 210 27.21 10.73 -15.48
CA THR A 210 28.37 11.28 -16.20
C THR A 210 29.03 12.37 -15.39
N ALA A 211 30.25 12.79 -15.74
CA ALA A 211 30.97 13.85 -15.01
C ALA A 211 30.18 15.17 -14.90
N ASP A 212 29.24 15.41 -15.81
CA ASP A 212 28.41 16.62 -15.84
C ASP A 212 27.00 16.43 -15.25
N THR A 213 26.54 15.18 -15.16
CA THR A 213 25.17 14.86 -14.82
C THR A 213 25.15 13.76 -13.77
N PRO A 214 25.02 14.11 -12.48
CA PRO A 214 24.76 13.13 -11.43
C PRO A 214 23.37 12.53 -11.61
N ILE A 215 23.31 11.21 -11.71
CA ILE A 215 22.04 10.46 -11.85
C ILE A 215 22.00 9.41 -10.75
N LEU A 216 20.95 9.42 -9.94
CA LEU A 216 20.71 8.46 -8.88
C LEU A 216 19.78 7.35 -9.36
N LYS A 217 19.88 6.20 -8.69
CA LYS A 217 19.05 5.02 -8.87
C LYS A 217 18.62 4.50 -7.51
N MET A 218 17.31 4.36 -7.30
CA MET A 218 16.69 3.73 -6.15
C MET A 218 16.46 2.25 -6.48
N THR A 219 17.19 1.37 -5.81
CA THR A 219 17.18 -0.08 -6.09
C THR A 219 16.17 -0.85 -5.26
N GLU A 220 15.82 -0.32 -4.09
CA GLU A 220 14.82 -0.89 -3.19
C GLU A 220 13.98 0.23 -2.58
N ASN A 221 12.69 -0.04 -2.42
CA ASN A 221 11.70 0.84 -1.81
C ASN A 221 11.73 2.29 -2.34
N PRO A 222 11.73 2.51 -3.67
CA PRO A 222 11.83 3.84 -4.23
C PRO A 222 10.72 4.73 -3.67
N MET A 223 11.14 5.89 -3.16
CA MET A 223 10.27 6.90 -2.58
C MET A 223 9.48 6.45 -1.34
N GLY A 224 9.81 5.30 -0.73
CA GLY A 224 9.07 4.77 0.41
C GLY A 224 7.69 4.21 0.06
N LEU A 225 7.41 3.95 -1.22
CA LEU A 225 6.06 3.66 -1.74
C LEU A 225 5.85 2.19 -2.12
N THR A 226 6.81 1.29 -1.90
CA THR A 226 6.68 -0.09 -2.40
C THR A 226 5.51 -0.84 -1.77
N SER A 227 5.20 -0.62 -0.48
CA SER A 227 4.00 -1.23 0.12
C SER A 227 2.72 -0.65 -0.45
N PHE A 228 2.68 0.67 -0.65
CA PHE A 228 1.55 1.37 -1.23
C PHE A 228 1.22 0.81 -2.61
N PHE A 229 2.23 0.67 -3.47
CA PHE A 229 2.11 0.07 -4.78
C PHE A 229 1.58 -1.37 -4.72
N TYR A 230 2.09 -2.18 -3.79
CA TYR A 230 1.63 -3.56 -3.66
C TYR A 230 0.18 -3.65 -3.16
N ASP A 231 -0.19 -2.80 -2.20
CA ASP A 231 -1.55 -2.75 -1.67
C ASP A 231 -2.57 -2.37 -2.75
N VAL A 232 -2.25 -1.35 -3.57
CA VAL A 232 -3.11 -0.98 -4.72
C VAL A 232 -3.15 -2.12 -5.74
N LEU A 233 -2.02 -2.71 -6.10
CA LEU A 233 -1.98 -3.83 -7.05
C LEU A 233 -2.87 -4.99 -6.60
N LYS A 234 -2.80 -5.38 -5.32
CA LYS A 234 -3.63 -6.46 -4.77
C LYS A 234 -5.12 -6.13 -4.88
N ARG A 235 -5.51 -4.92 -4.47
CA ARG A 235 -6.89 -4.42 -4.56
C ARG A 235 -7.41 -4.26 -5.98
N LYS A 236 -6.54 -4.18 -6.98
CA LYS A 236 -6.90 -4.16 -8.41
C LYS A 236 -6.88 -5.54 -9.06
N THR A 237 -6.36 -6.57 -8.37
CA THR A 237 -6.14 -7.89 -8.96
C THR A 237 -6.60 -9.00 -8.02
N VAL A 238 -5.68 -9.58 -7.26
CA VAL A 238 -5.85 -10.81 -6.46
C VAL A 238 -6.80 -10.68 -5.27
N GLU A 239 -7.22 -9.46 -4.91
CA GLU A 239 -8.23 -9.21 -3.88
C GLU A 239 -9.52 -8.59 -4.44
N ASP A 240 -9.56 -8.25 -5.73
CA ASP A 240 -10.73 -7.65 -6.36
C ASP A 240 -11.75 -8.72 -6.75
N THR A 241 -12.69 -8.99 -5.85
CA THR A 241 -13.77 -9.96 -6.08
C THR A 241 -14.89 -9.45 -6.97
N GLU A 242 -14.94 -8.15 -7.26
CA GLU A 242 -16.07 -7.51 -7.95
C GLU A 242 -15.80 -7.38 -9.45
N PHE A 243 -14.59 -6.98 -9.84
CA PHE A 243 -14.26 -6.75 -11.25
C PHE A 243 -13.23 -7.75 -11.76
N PHE A 244 -12.03 -7.82 -11.18
CA PHE A 244 -10.96 -8.68 -11.70
C PHE A 244 -11.25 -10.18 -11.54
N LEU A 245 -11.48 -10.66 -10.31
CA LEU A 245 -11.71 -12.09 -10.04
C LEU A 245 -13.12 -12.55 -10.44
N ALA A 246 -14.03 -11.63 -10.70
CA ALA A 246 -15.33 -11.91 -11.29
C ALA A 246 -15.22 -12.22 -12.80
N THR A 247 -14.16 -11.75 -13.47
CA THR A 247 -13.93 -12.08 -14.87
C THR A 247 -13.35 -13.49 -15.01
N PRO A 248 -13.71 -14.25 -16.06
CA PRO A 248 -13.20 -15.60 -16.27
C PRO A 248 -11.67 -15.65 -16.40
N TYR A 249 -11.08 -14.65 -17.08
CA TYR A 249 -9.63 -14.57 -17.34
C TYR A 249 -8.83 -14.21 -16.08
N GLY A 250 -9.25 -13.17 -15.34
CA GLY A 250 -8.58 -12.78 -14.09
C GLY A 250 -8.62 -13.90 -13.05
N ASN A 251 -9.78 -14.55 -12.89
CA ASN A 251 -9.93 -15.71 -12.01
C ASN A 251 -9.01 -16.87 -12.40
N ALA A 252 -8.96 -17.21 -13.70
CA ALA A 252 -8.13 -18.28 -14.21
C ALA A 252 -6.64 -18.00 -14.03
N ALA A 253 -6.21 -16.75 -14.25
CA ALA A 253 -4.81 -16.34 -14.06
C ALA A 253 -4.35 -16.53 -12.61
N VAL A 254 -5.14 -16.07 -11.64
CA VAL A 254 -4.82 -16.16 -10.20
C VAL A 254 -4.81 -17.62 -9.72
N LYS A 255 -5.74 -18.45 -10.21
CA LYS A 255 -5.73 -19.89 -9.95
C LYS A 255 -4.50 -20.58 -10.55
N ALA A 256 -4.14 -20.24 -11.79
CA ALA A 256 -3.04 -20.88 -12.51
C ALA A 256 -1.69 -20.65 -11.83
N VAL A 257 -1.44 -19.44 -11.30
CA VAL A 257 -0.20 -19.12 -10.57
C VAL A 257 -0.19 -19.65 -9.13
N GLY A 258 -1.29 -20.28 -8.70
CA GLY A 258 -1.46 -20.78 -7.33
C GLY A 258 -1.22 -19.68 -6.31
N TYR A 259 -1.82 -18.50 -6.52
CA TYR A 259 -1.56 -17.32 -5.70
C TYR A 259 -1.75 -17.63 -4.21
N ASP A 260 -0.71 -17.33 -3.44
CA ASP A 260 -0.70 -17.50 -1.99
C ASP A 260 -0.06 -16.25 -1.39
N PRO A 261 -0.83 -15.38 -0.71
CA PRO A 261 -0.30 -14.14 -0.17
C PRO A 261 0.88 -14.34 0.79
N ALA A 262 1.03 -15.52 1.41
CA ALA A 262 2.16 -15.81 2.30
C ALA A 262 3.48 -16.06 1.56
N LYS A 263 3.43 -16.38 0.26
CA LYS A 263 4.58 -16.75 -0.58
C LYS A 263 4.95 -15.68 -1.60
N GLU A 264 4.16 -14.63 -1.72
CA GLU A 264 4.41 -13.61 -2.73
C GLU A 264 5.41 -12.54 -2.29
N THR A 265 6.25 -12.11 -3.23
CA THR A 265 7.17 -11.00 -3.10
C THR A 265 6.83 -9.91 -4.10
N PHE A 266 6.94 -8.66 -3.68
CA PHE A 266 6.78 -7.49 -4.52
C PHE A 266 7.92 -6.50 -4.26
N THR A 267 8.59 -6.04 -5.32
CA THR A 267 9.66 -5.06 -5.23
C THR A 267 9.47 -3.96 -6.28
N ALA A 268 9.94 -2.76 -5.99
CA ALA A 268 10.01 -1.67 -6.96
C ALA A 268 11.40 -1.04 -6.98
N SER A 269 11.75 -0.43 -8.10
CA SER A 269 12.96 0.38 -8.30
C SER A 269 12.66 1.59 -9.18
N LEU A 270 13.51 2.61 -9.12
CA LEU A 270 13.39 3.82 -9.93
C LEU A 270 14.79 4.31 -10.31
N ASP A 271 15.04 4.51 -11.59
CA ASP A 271 16.31 5.00 -12.13
C ASP A 271 16.10 6.33 -12.88
N GLY A 272 17.19 6.99 -13.24
CA GLY A 272 17.13 8.23 -14.03
C GLY A 272 16.86 9.48 -13.20
N ILE A 273 17.11 9.45 -11.89
CA ILE A 273 16.88 10.59 -10.99
C ILE A 273 18.04 11.57 -11.12
N LYS A 274 17.91 12.54 -12.00
CA LYS A 274 18.96 13.49 -12.37
C LYS A 274 19.01 14.68 -11.41
N LEU A 275 20.14 14.87 -10.75
CA LEU A 275 20.40 16.07 -9.96
C LEU A 275 20.82 17.22 -10.88
N ILE A 276 20.29 18.41 -10.63
CA ILE A 276 20.62 19.63 -11.39
C ILE A 276 21.31 20.63 -10.44
N PRO A 277 22.65 20.58 -10.31
CA PRO A 277 23.45 21.43 -9.42
C PRO A 277 23.14 22.92 -9.51
N ALA A 278 23.05 23.44 -10.73
CA ALA A 278 22.84 24.88 -10.96
C ALA A 278 21.50 25.41 -10.42
N LYS A 279 20.51 24.54 -10.21
CA LYS A 279 19.15 24.91 -9.77
C LYS A 279 18.77 24.34 -8.41
N GLN A 280 19.61 23.50 -7.81
CA GLN A 280 19.26 22.70 -6.62
C GLN A 280 17.94 21.93 -6.79
N SER A 281 17.70 21.43 -8.00
CA SER A 281 16.47 20.72 -8.38
C SER A 281 16.77 19.30 -8.85
N VAL A 282 15.74 18.46 -8.90
CA VAL A 282 15.83 17.09 -9.41
C VAL A 282 14.88 16.93 -10.59
N ASP A 283 15.36 16.29 -11.65
CA ASP A 283 14.55 15.81 -12.77
C ASP A 283 14.41 14.28 -12.64
N PHE A 284 13.17 13.81 -12.58
CA PHE A 284 12.84 12.42 -12.22
C PHE A 284 11.70 11.85 -13.07
N LEU A 285 11.18 12.62 -14.02
CA LEU A 285 10.18 12.15 -14.96
C LEU A 285 10.88 11.55 -16.19
N ALA A 286 10.24 10.56 -16.79
CA ALA A 286 10.71 9.92 -17.99
C ALA A 286 9.57 9.73 -18.98
N GLN A 287 9.93 9.63 -20.26
CA GLN A 287 9.02 9.13 -21.26
C GLN A 287 8.85 7.62 -21.05
N LYS A 288 7.60 7.17 -20.95
CA LYS A 288 7.21 5.75 -20.92
C LYS A 288 5.99 5.56 -21.82
N ASN A 289 5.59 4.31 -22.03
CA ASN A 289 4.33 4.03 -22.71
C ASN A 289 3.22 3.78 -21.67
N ASP A 290 1.99 4.15 -22.01
CA ASP A 290 0.80 3.73 -21.29
C ASP A 290 0.41 2.29 -21.64
N ILE A 291 -0.77 1.86 -21.16
CA ILE A 291 -1.29 0.50 -21.40
C ILE A 291 -1.69 0.23 -22.85
N TYR A 292 -1.85 1.26 -23.67
CA TYR A 292 -2.19 1.19 -25.10
C TYR A 292 -0.96 1.31 -26.00
N GLY A 293 0.20 1.62 -25.42
CA GLY A 293 1.46 1.80 -26.14
C GLY A 293 1.75 3.27 -26.50
N ASP A 294 0.90 4.21 -26.08
CA ASP A 294 1.07 5.62 -26.39
C ASP A 294 2.11 6.27 -25.45
N PRO A 295 2.98 7.15 -25.97
CA PRO A 295 4.02 7.78 -25.17
C PRO A 295 3.41 8.81 -24.21
N ILE A 296 3.76 8.69 -22.94
CA ILE A 296 3.37 9.58 -21.85
C ILE A 296 4.60 10.00 -21.03
N ILE A 297 4.47 11.12 -20.31
CA ILE A 297 5.47 11.54 -19.32
C ILE A 297 5.01 11.06 -17.95
N GLY A 298 5.83 10.25 -17.27
CA GLY A 298 5.49 9.65 -15.99
C GLY A 298 6.72 9.29 -15.14
N LEU A 299 6.46 8.75 -13.95
CA LEU A 299 7.50 8.11 -13.16
C LEU A 299 7.72 6.69 -13.70
N ALA A 300 8.94 6.39 -14.14
CA ALA A 300 9.31 5.08 -14.70
C ALA A 300 9.72 4.09 -13.60
N PHE A 301 8.81 3.83 -12.66
CA PHE A 301 9.01 2.75 -11.69
C PHE A 301 9.10 1.40 -12.42
N ASN A 302 10.05 0.58 -12.02
CA ASN A 302 10.12 -0.81 -12.43
C ASN A 302 9.69 -1.70 -11.28
N TYR A 303 8.83 -2.68 -11.57
CA TYR A 303 8.20 -3.55 -10.59
C TYR A 303 8.51 -5.01 -10.87
N THR A 304 8.70 -5.78 -9.81
CA THR A 304 8.75 -7.25 -9.85
C THR A 304 7.67 -7.78 -8.94
N PHE A 305 6.91 -8.77 -9.42
CA PHE A 305 5.87 -9.44 -8.64
C PHE A 305 5.93 -10.94 -8.91
N SER A 306 6.19 -11.72 -7.88
CA SER A 306 6.42 -13.17 -8.02
C SER A 306 5.28 -13.92 -8.68
N ALA A 307 4.03 -13.52 -8.45
CA ALA A 307 2.88 -14.15 -9.11
C ALA A 307 2.85 -13.82 -10.61
N TRP A 308 3.22 -12.59 -10.99
CA TRP A 308 3.35 -12.20 -12.39
C TRP A 308 4.47 -12.97 -13.09
N ASP A 309 5.63 -13.12 -12.45
CA ASP A 309 6.75 -13.89 -12.99
C ASP A 309 6.35 -15.36 -13.24
N ARG A 310 5.59 -15.96 -12.31
CA ARG A 310 5.04 -17.31 -12.51
C ARG A 310 4.04 -17.36 -13.67
N LEU A 311 3.20 -16.35 -13.85
CA LEU A 311 2.27 -16.28 -14.97
C LEU A 311 3.00 -16.19 -16.32
N LEU A 312 4.06 -15.37 -16.38
CA LEU A 312 4.94 -15.28 -17.55
C LEU A 312 5.63 -16.61 -17.85
N ALA A 313 6.12 -17.32 -16.83
CA ALA A 313 6.70 -18.65 -17.02
C ALA A 313 5.69 -19.68 -17.52
N LEU A 314 4.40 -19.57 -17.14
CA LEU A 314 3.32 -20.40 -17.68
C LEU A 314 3.00 -20.04 -19.13
N LYS A 315 3.01 -18.74 -19.48
CA LYS A 315 2.87 -18.25 -20.85
C LYS A 315 3.95 -18.83 -21.76
N GLU A 316 5.22 -18.75 -21.34
CA GLU A 316 6.36 -19.28 -22.10
C GLU A 316 6.26 -20.79 -22.35
N LYS A 317 5.71 -21.53 -21.38
CA LYS A 317 5.44 -22.97 -21.50
C LYS A 317 4.23 -23.30 -22.39
N GLY A 318 3.48 -22.30 -22.82
CA GLY A 318 2.22 -22.49 -23.55
C GLY A 318 1.16 -23.21 -22.72
N ALA A 319 1.14 -22.97 -21.40
CA ALA A 319 0.19 -23.59 -20.49
C ALA A 319 -1.25 -23.24 -20.88
N VAL A 320 -2.18 -24.16 -20.62
CA VAL A 320 -3.60 -24.01 -20.90
C VAL A 320 -4.37 -24.00 -19.59
N VAL A 321 -5.24 -23.00 -19.41
CA VAL A 321 -6.20 -22.91 -18.31
C VAL A 321 -7.58 -23.32 -18.80
N GLN A 322 -8.39 -23.87 -17.91
CA GLN A 322 -9.77 -24.24 -18.20
C GLN A 322 -10.69 -23.14 -17.67
N ILE A 323 -11.51 -22.59 -18.55
CA ILE A 323 -12.50 -21.56 -18.24
C ILE A 323 -13.90 -22.11 -18.48
N GLU A 324 -14.81 -21.89 -17.53
CA GLU A 324 -16.20 -22.30 -17.68
C GLU A 324 -16.99 -21.29 -18.53
N GLU A 325 -17.53 -21.76 -19.65
CA GLU A 325 -18.37 -20.99 -20.56
C GLU A 325 -19.63 -21.79 -20.91
N GLY A 326 -20.80 -21.25 -20.56
CA GLY A 326 -22.08 -21.91 -20.86
C GLY A 326 -22.19 -23.33 -20.27
N GLY A 327 -21.58 -23.58 -19.10
CA GLY A 327 -21.57 -24.89 -18.43
C GLY A 327 -20.58 -25.90 -19.01
N LYS A 328 -19.63 -25.47 -19.86
CA LYS A 328 -18.55 -26.31 -20.41
C LYS A 328 -17.19 -25.72 -20.06
N LEU A 329 -16.22 -26.58 -19.80
CA LEU A 329 -14.82 -26.18 -19.66
C LEU A 329 -14.19 -26.04 -21.04
N VAL A 330 -13.68 -24.85 -21.34
CA VAL A 330 -12.97 -24.50 -22.56
C VAL A 330 -11.51 -24.20 -22.21
N GLY A 331 -10.58 -24.78 -22.96
CA GLY A 331 -9.16 -24.59 -22.76
C GLY A 331 -8.66 -23.32 -23.46
N TYR A 332 -8.07 -22.40 -22.70
CA TYR A 332 -7.42 -21.20 -23.21
C TYR A 332 -5.92 -21.26 -22.94
N LYS A 333 -5.11 -20.99 -23.96
CA LYS A 333 -3.68 -20.84 -23.79
C LYS A 333 -3.39 -19.53 -23.05
N ILE A 334 -2.44 -19.55 -22.13
CA ILE A 334 -1.90 -18.32 -21.55
C ILE A 334 -0.93 -17.73 -22.58
N ASP A 335 -1.38 -16.70 -23.31
CA ASP A 335 -0.63 -15.93 -24.29
C ASP A 335 -0.95 -14.43 -24.18
N ASP A 336 -0.48 -13.60 -25.13
CA ASP A 336 -0.74 -12.15 -25.08
C ASP A 336 -2.23 -11.80 -25.22
N ASP A 337 -3.00 -12.61 -25.94
CA ASP A 337 -4.45 -12.42 -26.07
C ASP A 337 -5.13 -12.71 -24.72
N PHE A 338 -4.78 -13.81 -24.07
CA PHE A 338 -5.27 -14.12 -22.71
C PHE A 338 -4.99 -12.98 -21.71
N LEU A 339 -3.79 -12.41 -21.77
CA LEU A 339 -3.38 -11.33 -20.88
C LEU A 339 -4.13 -10.02 -21.15
N THR A 340 -4.32 -9.67 -22.43
CA THR A 340 -5.04 -8.46 -22.84
C THR A 340 -6.56 -8.56 -22.62
N MET A 341 -7.13 -9.77 -22.65
CA MET A 341 -8.53 -10.06 -22.33
C MET A 341 -8.87 -10.01 -20.82
N GLY A 342 -7.93 -9.59 -19.97
CA GLY A 342 -8.14 -9.39 -18.53
C GLY A 342 -7.43 -10.41 -17.64
N GLY A 343 -6.59 -11.29 -18.19
CA GLY A 343 -5.78 -12.23 -17.39
C GLY A 343 -4.50 -11.62 -16.79
N SER A 344 -4.18 -10.35 -17.08
CA SER A 344 -2.91 -9.74 -16.67
C SER A 344 -2.91 -9.24 -15.23
N ILE A 345 -1.95 -9.74 -14.44
CA ILE A 345 -1.60 -9.23 -13.10
C ILE A 345 -0.27 -8.43 -13.13
N ALA A 346 0.13 -7.94 -14.31
CA ALA A 346 1.35 -7.17 -14.49
C ALA A 346 1.27 -5.81 -13.78
N PRO A 347 2.17 -5.46 -12.84
CA PRO A 347 2.07 -4.22 -12.08
C PRO A 347 2.00 -2.94 -12.95
N GLN A 348 2.74 -2.91 -14.06
CA GLN A 348 2.79 -1.77 -14.99
C GLN A 348 1.46 -1.49 -15.68
N ARG A 349 0.54 -2.48 -15.73
CA ARG A 349 -0.82 -2.28 -16.25
C ARG A 349 -1.69 -1.50 -15.27
N TRP A 350 -1.43 -1.62 -13.97
CA TRP A 350 -2.33 -1.17 -12.92
C TRP A 350 -1.83 0.08 -12.19
N LEU A 351 -0.52 0.35 -12.19
CA LEU A 351 0.10 1.36 -11.33
C LEU A 351 0.74 2.49 -12.15
N ALA A 352 0.57 3.74 -11.70
CA ALA A 352 1.14 4.94 -12.31
C ALA A 352 0.84 5.03 -13.81
N VAL A 353 -0.43 4.94 -14.19
CA VAL A 353 -0.83 4.71 -15.58
C VAL A 353 -0.97 6.01 -16.38
N SER A 354 -1.26 7.13 -15.72
CA SER A 354 -1.51 8.40 -16.42
C SER A 354 -0.25 9.21 -16.74
N ASP A 355 -0.39 10.10 -17.71
CA ASP A 355 0.55 11.20 -17.93
C ASP A 355 0.46 12.19 -16.75
N VAL A 356 1.61 12.56 -16.19
CA VAL A 356 1.70 13.47 -15.03
C VAL A 356 2.18 14.87 -15.40
N SER A 357 2.50 15.13 -16.68
CA SER A 357 2.95 16.45 -17.14
C SER A 357 1.84 17.51 -17.14
N LYS A 358 0.58 17.08 -17.12
CA LYS A 358 -0.63 17.92 -17.09
C LYS A 358 -1.76 17.16 -16.40
N ASP A 359 -2.80 17.89 -15.99
CA ASP A 359 -4.03 17.29 -15.47
C ASP A 359 -4.81 16.60 -16.60
N THR A 360 -4.94 15.27 -16.54
CA THR A 360 -5.73 14.49 -17.51
C THR A 360 -7.13 14.15 -17.02
N PHE A 361 -7.40 14.21 -15.71
CA PHE A 361 -8.72 13.90 -15.13
C PHE A 361 -9.66 15.09 -15.18
N GLY A 362 -9.13 16.31 -15.05
CA GLY A 362 -9.93 17.54 -15.11
C GLY A 362 -10.93 17.69 -13.96
N ASN A 363 -10.63 17.09 -12.81
CA ASN A 363 -11.44 17.18 -11.60
C ASN A 363 -11.55 18.63 -11.10
N SER A 364 -12.66 18.95 -10.44
CA SER A 364 -12.90 20.27 -9.85
C SER A 364 -13.37 20.15 -8.39
N PRO A 365 -12.55 20.56 -7.40
CA PRO A 365 -11.20 21.11 -7.54
C PRO A 365 -10.22 20.07 -8.10
N THR A 366 -9.15 20.54 -8.76
CA THR A 366 -8.11 19.65 -9.29
C THR A 366 -7.39 18.95 -8.16
N ASP A 367 -7.19 17.66 -8.33
CA ASP A 367 -6.37 16.78 -7.50
C ASP A 367 -4.97 16.59 -8.10
N TRP A 368 -4.75 17.00 -9.36
CA TRP A 368 -3.43 17.07 -9.97
C TRP A 368 -2.55 18.13 -9.30
N ILE A 369 -1.28 17.79 -9.12
CA ILE A 369 -0.25 18.72 -8.65
C ILE A 369 0.94 18.66 -9.59
N GLN A 370 1.59 19.80 -9.81
CA GLN A 370 2.76 19.84 -10.66
C GLN A 370 3.91 19.00 -10.06
N PRO A 371 4.49 18.04 -10.81
CA PRO A 371 5.65 17.31 -10.36
C PRO A 371 6.84 18.25 -10.12
N THR A 372 7.39 18.24 -8.92
CA THR A 372 8.56 19.03 -8.54
C THR A 372 9.44 18.26 -7.57
N ALA A 373 10.75 18.49 -7.62
CA ALA A 373 11.69 17.88 -6.69
C ALA A 373 12.93 18.74 -6.52
N SER A 374 13.48 18.72 -5.30
CA SER A 374 14.65 19.53 -4.93
C SER A 374 15.49 18.83 -3.88
N TYR A 375 16.68 19.36 -3.66
CA TYR A 375 17.58 18.88 -2.61
C TYR A 375 18.31 20.04 -1.95
N ASP A 376 18.65 19.85 -0.69
CA ASP A 376 19.40 20.79 0.13
C ASP A 376 20.40 20.00 0.98
N PHE A 377 21.65 19.94 0.53
CA PHE A 377 22.73 19.28 1.27
C PHE A 377 23.04 19.99 2.60
N THR A 378 22.69 21.27 2.76
CA THR A 378 22.90 21.99 4.03
C THR A 378 21.88 21.53 5.07
N LYS A 379 20.63 21.37 4.67
CA LYS A 379 19.57 20.80 5.53
C LYS A 379 19.59 19.29 5.62
N GLY A 380 20.34 18.63 4.72
CA GLY A 380 20.39 17.17 4.62
C GLY A 380 19.07 16.59 4.13
N THR A 381 18.38 17.24 3.19
CA THR A 381 17.07 16.79 2.69
C THR A 381 17.00 16.72 1.18
N MET A 382 16.24 15.74 0.66
CA MET A 382 15.84 15.66 -0.74
C MET A 382 14.34 15.38 -0.80
N THR A 383 13.58 16.13 -1.58
CA THR A 383 12.12 16.07 -1.59
C THR A 383 11.58 15.86 -3.00
N PHE A 384 10.44 15.16 -3.06
CA PHE A 384 9.68 14.94 -4.30
C PHE A 384 8.21 15.22 -4.04
N VAL A 385 7.56 15.84 -5.00
CA VAL A 385 6.12 16.10 -5.01
C VAL A 385 5.62 15.73 -6.40
N PHE A 386 4.62 14.86 -6.49
CA PHE A 386 4.08 14.44 -7.79
C PHE A 386 2.65 13.88 -7.63
N PRO A 387 1.84 13.96 -8.70
CA PRO A 387 0.58 13.24 -8.75
C PRO A 387 0.85 11.78 -9.14
N TRP A 388 0.04 10.88 -8.62
CA TRP A 388 0.15 9.44 -8.88
C TRP A 388 -1.26 8.85 -9.00
N ASP A 389 -1.43 7.85 -9.84
CA ASP A 389 -2.71 7.20 -10.05
C ASP A 389 -2.56 5.70 -10.29
N PHE A 390 -3.68 5.04 -10.52
CA PHE A 390 -3.78 3.63 -10.86
C PHE A 390 -4.90 3.43 -11.88
N ASP A 391 -4.95 2.24 -12.50
CA ASP A 391 -5.97 1.93 -13.49
C ASP A 391 -7.39 2.04 -12.90
N SER A 392 -8.24 2.75 -13.64
CA SER A 392 -9.61 3.07 -13.25
C SER A 392 -9.73 3.88 -11.95
N ALA A 393 -8.69 4.62 -11.56
CA ALA A 393 -8.79 5.66 -10.54
C ALA A 393 -9.77 6.76 -11.00
N ASN A 394 -10.38 7.45 -10.04
CA ASN A 394 -11.28 8.59 -10.30
C ASN A 394 -10.56 9.94 -10.23
N GLY A 395 -9.24 9.93 -10.04
CA GLY A 395 -8.44 11.11 -9.83
C GLY A 395 -6.97 10.79 -9.54
N TYR A 396 -6.19 11.84 -9.25
CA TYR A 396 -4.82 11.70 -8.80
C TYR A 396 -4.70 11.67 -7.29
N GLU A 397 -3.91 10.74 -6.79
CA GLU A 397 -3.32 10.83 -5.46
C GLU A 397 -2.15 11.82 -5.47
N GLN A 398 -2.00 12.57 -4.38
CA GLN A 398 -0.92 13.54 -4.24
C GLN A 398 0.16 12.98 -3.34
N VAL A 399 1.35 12.77 -3.92
CA VAL A 399 2.49 12.18 -3.20
C VAL A 399 3.50 13.26 -2.83
N ARG A 400 3.92 13.25 -1.57
CA ARG A 400 4.99 14.12 -1.02
C ARG A 400 6.01 13.26 -0.29
N VAL A 401 7.25 13.29 -0.74
CA VAL A 401 8.33 12.46 -0.24
C VAL A 401 9.43 13.34 0.33
N THR A 402 9.96 12.98 1.48
CA THR A 402 11.13 13.60 2.10
C THR A 402 12.14 12.54 2.48
N TYR A 403 13.36 12.70 1.98
CA TYR A 403 14.54 11.95 2.39
C TYR A 403 15.34 12.73 3.41
N THR A 404 15.93 12.01 4.36
CA THR A 404 16.96 12.53 5.27
C THR A 404 18.31 11.95 4.88
N MET A 405 19.20 12.80 4.40
CA MET A 405 20.55 12.46 3.96
C MET A 405 21.45 12.10 5.15
N HIS A 406 22.52 11.36 4.87
CA HIS A 406 23.56 11.09 5.85
C HIS A 406 24.27 12.39 6.29
N PRO A 407 24.72 12.48 7.56
CA PRO A 407 25.36 13.66 8.12
C PRO A 407 26.62 14.06 7.35
#